data_AF-A0A7W3MU79-F1
#
_entry.id   AF-A0A7W3MU79-F1
#
_cell.length_a   1.000
_cell.length_b   1.000
_cell.length_c   1.000
_cell.angle_alpha   90.00
_cell.angle_beta   90.00
_cell.angle_gamma   90.00
#
_symmetry.space_group_name_H-M   'P 1'
#
loop_
_entity.id
_entity.type
_entity.pdbx_description
1 polymer ?
#
loop_
_entity_poly.entity_id
_entity_poly.type
_entity_poly.pdbx_seq_one_letter_code
_entity_poly.pdbx_strand_id
1 'polypeptide(L)'
;MTAAGSVIRAADWPPTVAAGDSTTISNITSTTFITGSPVVATTFTAPTSGRVKITVGGGMQNNGATGRVTLAPNVFAGTGPGGTEVLGVASPLRTELTCPTEAASFYYASRSCTLEGLTPGATYYARVMYRVTAGTTGDISRRDIMIRPLS
;
A
#
# COMPACT_ATOMS: atom_id res chain seq x y z
N MET A 1 -19.29 9.82 10.59
CA MET A 1 -19.89 9.63 11.93
C MET A 1 -19.57 10.88 12.76
N THR A 2 -20.56 11.59 13.31
CA THR A 2 -20.30 12.82 14.10
C THR A 2 -20.00 12.39 15.55
N ALA A 3 -18.72 12.38 15.94
CA ALA A 3 -18.29 11.88 17.24
C ALA A 3 -18.63 12.82 18.43
N ALA A 4 -19.08 14.04 18.15
CA ALA A 4 -19.37 15.04 19.17
C ALA A 4 -20.54 14.59 20.07
N GLY A 5 -20.25 14.40 21.37
CA GLY A 5 -21.24 14.01 22.38
C GLY A 5 -21.54 12.51 22.49
N SER A 6 -20.82 11.66 21.74
CA SER A 6 -20.99 10.20 21.78
C SER A 6 -19.96 9.50 22.68
N VAL A 7 -20.30 8.32 23.20
CA VAL A 7 -19.35 7.48 23.95
C VAL A 7 -18.31 6.91 23.00
N ILE A 8 -17.04 7.26 23.20
CA ILE A 8 -15.91 6.72 22.44
C ILE A 8 -15.52 5.35 23.00
N ARG A 9 -15.42 4.35 22.13
CA ARG A 9 -14.93 3.01 22.42
C ARG A 9 -13.59 2.79 21.74
N ALA A 10 -12.77 1.90 22.30
CA ALA A 10 -11.48 1.53 21.70
C ALA A 10 -11.61 1.03 20.24
N ALA A 11 -12.74 0.40 19.91
CA ALA A 11 -13.04 -0.07 18.56
C ALA A 11 -13.32 1.06 17.54
N ASP A 12 -13.61 2.28 18.00
CA ASP A 12 -13.85 3.42 17.10
C ASP A 12 -12.55 3.92 16.48
N TRP A 13 -11.44 3.77 17.20
CA TRP A 13 -10.11 4.25 16.81
C TRP A 13 -9.04 3.19 17.11
N PRO A 14 -9.02 2.06 16.38
CA PRO A 14 -7.93 1.11 16.50
C PRO A 14 -6.58 1.78 16.20
N PRO A 15 -5.45 1.22 16.67
CA PRO A 15 -4.15 1.84 16.44
C PRO A 15 -3.84 1.95 14.95
N THR A 16 -3.14 3.03 14.57
CA THR A 16 -2.50 3.11 13.25
C THR A 16 -1.39 2.08 13.19
N VAL A 17 -1.33 1.33 12.09
CA VAL A 17 -0.26 0.35 11.86
C VAL A 17 0.54 0.73 10.64
N ALA A 18 1.83 0.38 10.64
CA ALA A 18 2.71 0.62 9.52
C ALA A 18 3.76 -0.49 9.41
N ALA A 19 4.26 -0.69 8.20
CA ALA A 19 5.39 -1.55 7.90
C ALA A 19 6.24 -0.92 6.80
N GLY A 20 7.54 -1.19 6.81
CA GLY A 20 8.41 -0.73 5.74
C GLY A 20 9.75 -1.45 5.75
N ASP A 21 10.39 -1.45 4.61
CA ASP A 21 11.65 -2.16 4.38
C ASP A 21 12.51 -1.39 3.38
N SER A 22 13.83 -1.36 3.63
CA SER A 22 14.82 -0.68 2.79
C SER A 22 15.75 -1.65 2.05
N THR A 23 15.41 -2.94 1.99
CA THR A 23 16.15 -3.90 1.16
C THR A 23 15.96 -3.49 -0.29
N THR A 24 17.07 -3.22 -0.96
CA THR A 24 17.06 -2.81 -2.36
C THR A 24 16.55 -3.96 -3.24
N ILE A 25 15.61 -3.65 -4.12
CA ILE A 25 15.19 -4.53 -5.21
C ILE A 25 15.71 -3.92 -6.48
N SER A 26 16.62 -4.62 -7.16
CA SER A 26 17.26 -4.13 -8.37
C SER A 26 16.83 -4.88 -9.61
N ASN A 27 16.96 -4.22 -10.75
CA ASN A 27 16.72 -4.78 -12.08
C ASN A 27 15.34 -5.46 -12.22
N ILE A 28 14.29 -4.78 -11.75
CA ILE A 28 12.92 -5.29 -11.80
C ILE A 28 12.52 -5.52 -13.25
N THR A 29 12.07 -6.74 -13.55
CA THR A 29 11.61 -7.14 -14.88
C THR A 29 10.10 -7.44 -14.95
N SER A 30 9.46 -7.63 -13.80
CA SER A 30 8.06 -8.05 -13.74
C SER A 30 7.12 -6.93 -14.16
N THR A 31 6.37 -7.17 -15.24
CA THR A 31 5.33 -6.25 -15.72
C THR A 31 3.97 -6.48 -15.05
N THR A 32 3.82 -7.60 -14.34
CA THR A 32 2.71 -7.87 -13.45
C THR A 32 3.08 -7.52 -12.01
N PHE A 33 2.09 -7.19 -11.20
CA PHE A 33 2.32 -6.89 -9.79
C PHE A 33 2.78 -8.13 -9.03
N ILE A 34 3.93 -8.03 -8.39
CA ILE A 34 4.52 -9.07 -7.55
C ILE A 34 4.85 -8.53 -6.16
N THR A 35 5.00 -9.43 -5.21
CA THR A 35 5.55 -9.11 -3.88
C THR A 35 7.04 -8.90 -3.96
N GLY A 36 7.58 -8.09 -3.04
CA GLY A 36 9.03 -8.08 -2.83
C GLY A 36 9.51 -9.10 -1.83
N SER A 37 10.84 -9.21 -1.77
CA SER A 37 11.56 -10.01 -0.79
C SER A 37 12.49 -9.07 -0.01
N PRO A 38 12.25 -8.83 1.30
CA PRO A 38 11.13 -9.33 2.09
C PRO A 38 9.79 -8.69 1.70
N VAL A 39 8.68 -9.34 2.08
CA VAL A 39 7.32 -8.81 1.90
C VAL A 39 7.08 -7.68 2.90
N VAL A 40 6.66 -6.51 2.42
CA VAL A 40 6.23 -5.39 3.28
C VAL A 40 4.73 -5.48 3.49
N ALA A 41 4.32 -5.88 4.69
CA ALA A 41 2.92 -6.07 5.03
C ALA A 41 2.63 -5.79 6.51
N THR A 42 1.36 -5.54 6.81
CA THR A 42 0.85 -5.34 8.16
C THR A 42 -0.59 -5.83 8.26
N THR A 43 -1.05 -6.11 9.47
CA THR A 43 -2.44 -6.46 9.78
C THR A 43 -3.09 -5.34 10.56
N PHE A 44 -4.35 -5.04 10.28
CA PHE A 44 -5.11 -4.01 11.00
C PHE A 44 -6.54 -4.48 11.29
N THR A 45 -7.16 -3.87 12.31
CA THR A 45 -8.58 -4.05 12.63
C THR A 45 -9.37 -2.86 12.09
N ALA A 46 -10.47 -3.11 11.38
CA ALA A 46 -11.30 -2.06 10.84
C ALA A 46 -12.02 -1.28 11.97
N PRO A 47 -12.03 0.07 11.93
CA PRO A 47 -12.77 0.89 12.88
C PRO A 47 -14.29 0.69 12.74
N THR A 48 -15.06 1.19 13.71
CA THR A 48 -16.52 1.18 13.64
C THR A 48 -17.11 1.92 12.44
N SER A 49 -16.38 2.87 11.87
CA SER A 49 -16.76 3.54 10.62
C SER A 49 -16.68 2.64 9.38
N GLY A 50 -15.95 1.52 9.44
CA GLY A 50 -15.63 0.69 8.28
C GLY A 50 -14.69 1.37 7.28
N ARG A 51 -13.97 2.42 7.68
CA ARG A 51 -13.12 3.24 6.80
C ARG A 51 -11.70 3.41 7.31
N VAL A 52 -10.73 3.27 6.41
CA VAL A 52 -9.31 3.52 6.71
C VAL A 52 -8.67 4.35 5.60
N LYS A 53 -7.67 5.16 5.96
CA LYS A 53 -6.76 5.78 5.00
C LYS A 53 -5.53 4.89 4.88
N ILE A 54 -5.27 4.44 3.66
CA ILE A 54 -4.09 3.67 3.30
C ILE A 54 -3.10 4.63 2.67
N THR A 55 -1.85 4.59 3.10
CA THR A 55 -0.74 5.29 2.46
C THR A 55 0.29 4.26 2.03
N VAL A 56 0.69 4.31 0.75
CA VAL A 56 1.83 3.55 0.23
C VAL A 56 2.90 4.54 -0.17
N GLY A 57 4.13 4.27 0.25
CA GLY A 57 5.30 5.05 -0.09
C GLY A 57 6.47 4.18 -0.51
N GLY A 58 7.46 4.84 -1.08
CA GLY A 58 8.71 4.21 -1.41
C GLY A 58 9.68 5.13 -2.15
N GLY A 59 10.90 4.62 -2.29
CA GLY A 59 11.94 5.20 -3.12
C GLY A 59 12.11 4.33 -4.35
N MET A 60 11.86 4.89 -5.53
CA MET A 60 11.89 4.17 -6.79
C MET A 60 12.70 4.93 -7.82
N GLN A 61 13.39 4.22 -8.69
CA GLN A 61 14.03 4.82 -9.85
C GLN A 61 13.81 3.94 -11.07
N ASN A 62 13.91 4.56 -12.24
CA ASN A 62 14.01 3.84 -13.49
C ASN A 62 14.71 4.76 -14.49
N ASN A 63 15.96 4.43 -14.82
CA ASN A 63 16.76 5.22 -15.76
C ASN A 63 16.51 4.84 -17.23
N GLY A 64 15.49 4.02 -17.51
CA GLY A 64 15.07 3.66 -18.86
C GLY A 64 14.10 4.67 -19.45
N ALA A 65 14.18 4.91 -20.76
CA ALA A 65 13.42 5.93 -21.47
C ALA A 65 11.88 5.81 -21.32
N THR A 66 11.35 4.59 -21.22
CA THR A 66 9.90 4.33 -21.14
C THR A 66 9.48 3.59 -19.87
N GLY A 67 10.45 3.19 -19.05
CA GLY A 67 10.23 2.37 -17.87
C GLY A 67 9.78 3.23 -16.69
N ARG A 68 8.79 2.74 -15.95
CA ARG A 68 8.36 3.29 -14.66
C ARG A 68 8.20 2.15 -13.68
N VAL A 69 8.67 2.35 -12.46
CA VAL A 69 8.35 1.48 -11.34
C VAL A 69 7.08 2.00 -10.68
N THR A 70 6.17 1.09 -10.37
CA THR A 70 4.90 1.37 -9.72
C THR A 70 4.76 0.54 -8.46
N LEU A 71 4.42 1.18 -7.34
CA LEU A 71 3.98 0.55 -6.09
C LEU A 71 2.47 0.65 -5.95
N ALA A 72 1.85 -0.38 -5.37
CA ALA A 72 0.42 -0.38 -5.09
C ALA A 72 0.11 -1.12 -3.78
N PRO A 73 -0.90 -0.69 -3.00
CA PRO A 73 -1.42 -1.46 -1.89
C PRO A 73 -2.25 -2.64 -2.40
N ASN A 74 -2.28 -3.70 -1.61
CA ASN A 74 -3.14 -4.84 -1.82
C ASN A 74 -3.66 -5.32 -0.46
N VAL A 75 -4.98 -5.49 -0.33
CA VAL A 75 -5.63 -5.78 0.95
C VAL A 75 -6.56 -6.99 0.83
N PHE A 76 -6.48 -7.87 1.82
CA PHE A 76 -7.29 -9.07 1.95
C PHE A 76 -7.99 -9.11 3.31
N ALA A 77 -9.15 -9.74 3.37
CA ALA A 77 -9.78 -10.10 4.64
C ALA A 77 -8.93 -11.15 5.38
N GLY A 78 -8.88 -11.07 6.71
CA GLY A 78 -8.11 -11.98 7.56
C GLY A 78 -6.66 -11.55 7.80
N THR A 79 -5.79 -12.51 8.09
CA THR A 79 -4.41 -12.26 8.55
C THR A 79 -3.34 -12.52 7.50
N GLY A 80 -3.73 -12.86 6.26
CA GLY A 80 -2.81 -13.16 5.19
C GLY A 80 -3.43 -13.05 3.79
N PRO A 81 -2.65 -13.31 2.73
CA PRO A 81 -3.09 -13.13 1.35
C PRO A 81 -4.06 -14.21 0.83
N GLY A 82 -4.40 -15.21 1.64
CA GLY A 82 -5.33 -16.29 1.27
C GLY A 82 -6.81 -15.95 1.50
N GLY A 83 -7.13 -14.81 2.12
CA GLY A 83 -8.49 -14.35 2.28
C GLY A 83 -9.06 -13.67 1.03
N THR A 84 -10.31 -13.23 1.10
CA THR A 84 -10.96 -12.48 0.01
C THR A 84 -10.26 -11.14 -0.22
N GLU A 85 -9.90 -10.85 -1.47
CA GLU A 85 -9.33 -9.56 -1.84
C GLU A 85 -10.39 -8.44 -1.71
N VAL A 86 -10.08 -7.42 -0.93
CA VAL A 86 -10.95 -6.24 -0.72
C VAL A 86 -10.38 -4.99 -1.37
N LEU A 87 -9.09 -4.96 -1.67
CA LEU A 87 -8.45 -3.93 -2.49
C LEU A 87 -7.38 -4.56 -3.39
N GLY A 88 -7.64 -4.57 -4.69
CA GLY A 88 -6.69 -5.01 -5.71
C GLY A 88 -5.63 -3.94 -6.04
N VAL A 89 -4.50 -4.41 -6.56
CA VAL A 89 -3.33 -3.59 -6.96
C VAL A 89 -3.60 -2.61 -8.11
N ALA A 90 -4.56 -2.94 -8.98
CA ALA A 90 -4.98 -2.12 -10.13
C ALA A 90 -6.38 -1.52 -9.89
N SER A 91 -6.56 -0.93 -8.71
CA SER A 91 -7.86 -0.38 -8.30
C SER A 91 -8.18 0.94 -9.01
N PRO A 92 -9.45 1.19 -9.41
CA PRO A 92 -9.89 2.48 -9.96
C PRO A 92 -9.72 3.65 -8.97
N LEU A 93 -9.48 3.36 -7.69
CA LEU A 93 -9.21 4.36 -6.64
C LEU A 93 -7.86 5.09 -6.78
N ARG A 94 -7.11 4.86 -7.88
CA ARG A 94 -5.82 5.50 -8.19
C ARG A 94 -4.83 5.36 -7.02
N THR A 95 -4.75 4.16 -6.46
CA THR A 95 -3.92 3.82 -5.30
C THR A 95 -2.45 3.65 -5.64
N GLU A 96 -2.13 3.62 -6.93
CA GLU A 96 -0.78 3.42 -7.47
C GLU A 96 0.10 4.65 -7.28
N LEU A 97 1.34 4.41 -6.85
CA LEU A 97 2.43 5.37 -6.81
C LEU A 97 3.46 5.00 -7.87
N THR A 98 3.85 5.93 -8.73
CA THR A 98 4.72 5.64 -9.87
C THR A 98 5.84 6.67 -9.97
N CYS A 99 7.06 6.22 -10.25
CA CYS A 99 8.18 7.12 -10.52
C CYS A 99 8.04 7.83 -11.89
N PRO A 100 8.67 8.99 -12.09
CA PRO A 100 8.81 9.55 -13.44
C PRO A 100 9.63 8.60 -14.33
N THR A 101 9.46 8.73 -15.65
CA THR A 101 10.39 8.14 -16.63
C THR A 101 11.77 8.75 -16.46
N GLU A 102 12.82 7.98 -16.75
CA GLU A 102 14.21 8.46 -16.71
C GLU A 102 14.61 9.05 -15.34
N ALA A 103 14.06 8.51 -14.26
CA ALA A 103 14.50 8.82 -12.91
C ALA A 103 15.92 8.25 -12.69
N ALA A 104 16.94 9.08 -12.91
CA ALA A 104 18.36 8.74 -12.74
C ALA A 104 18.76 8.55 -11.26
N SER A 105 17.92 9.00 -10.33
CA SER A 105 18.08 8.85 -8.89
C SER A 105 16.76 8.39 -8.27
N PHE A 106 16.84 7.81 -7.06
CA PHE A 106 15.65 7.43 -6.30
C PHE A 106 14.71 8.61 -6.06
N TYR A 107 13.51 8.48 -6.63
CA TYR A 107 12.37 9.35 -6.41
C TYR A 107 11.57 8.82 -5.21
N TYR A 108 11.55 9.60 -4.13
CA TYR A 108 10.80 9.29 -2.93
C TYR A 108 9.45 10.00 -2.94
N ALA A 109 8.39 9.21 -2.85
CA ALA A 109 7.04 9.74 -2.82
C ALA A 109 6.11 8.81 -2.04
N SER A 110 4.91 9.32 -1.75
CA SER A 110 3.83 8.54 -1.17
C SER A 110 2.51 8.92 -1.80
N ARG A 111 1.55 7.99 -1.75
CA ARG A 111 0.18 8.22 -2.17
C ARG A 111 -0.77 7.62 -1.15
N SER A 112 -1.87 8.33 -0.90
CA SER A 112 -2.91 7.84 0.00
C SER A 112 -4.26 7.71 -0.69
N CYS A 113 -5.04 6.73 -0.25
CA CYS A 113 -6.42 6.54 -0.64
C CYS A 113 -7.28 6.19 0.59
N THR A 114 -8.59 6.38 0.47
CA THR A 114 -9.56 5.88 1.45
C THR A 114 -10.08 4.52 0.99
N LEU A 115 -10.03 3.52 1.88
CA LEU A 115 -10.72 2.25 1.72
C LEU A 115 -11.95 2.26 2.63
N GLU A 116 -13.12 2.01 2.06
CA GLU A 116 -14.41 2.03 2.74
C GLU A 116 -15.12 0.68 2.60
N GLY A 117 -16.23 0.49 3.31
CA GLY A 117 -17.02 -0.74 3.25
C GLY A 117 -16.40 -1.93 4.01
N LEU A 118 -15.44 -1.66 4.90
CA LEU A 118 -14.87 -2.70 5.76
C LEU A 118 -15.87 -3.08 6.85
N THR A 119 -15.90 -4.37 7.21
CA THR A 119 -16.71 -4.86 8.32
C THR A 119 -16.10 -4.39 9.64
N PRO A 120 -16.80 -3.60 10.46
CA PRO A 120 -16.32 -3.14 11.76
C PRO A 120 -15.75 -4.28 12.64
N GLY A 121 -14.57 -4.07 13.21
CA GLY A 121 -13.92 -5.05 14.09
C GLY A 121 -13.28 -6.25 13.38
N ALA A 122 -13.46 -6.41 12.06
CA ALA A 122 -12.78 -7.46 11.31
C ALA A 122 -11.30 -7.13 11.09
N THR A 123 -10.47 -8.17 11.03
CA THR A 123 -9.03 -8.07 10.72
C THR A 123 -8.78 -8.16 9.22
N TYR A 124 -7.84 -7.36 8.75
CA TYR A 124 -7.41 -7.30 7.36
C TYR A 124 -5.89 -7.33 7.26
N TYR A 125 -5.39 -7.92 6.18
CA TYR A 125 -3.97 -8.00 5.84
C TYR A 125 -3.71 -7.08 4.65
N ALA A 126 -2.78 -6.14 4.82
CA ALA A 126 -2.38 -5.17 3.80
C ALA A 126 -0.90 -5.34 3.45
N ARG A 127 -0.55 -5.29 2.16
CA ARG A 127 0.82 -5.38 1.68
C ARG A 127 1.13 -4.41 0.55
N VAL A 128 2.41 -4.14 0.33
CA VAL A 128 2.91 -3.41 -0.84
C VAL A 128 3.28 -4.39 -1.94
N MET A 129 2.78 -4.14 -3.14
CA MET A 129 3.12 -4.83 -4.38
C MET A 129 3.82 -3.86 -5.33
N TYR A 130 4.60 -4.38 -6.27
CA TYR A 130 5.23 -3.56 -7.30
C TYR A 130 5.26 -4.21 -8.67
N ARG A 131 5.44 -3.38 -9.70
CA ARG A 131 5.73 -3.79 -11.07
C ARG A 131 6.58 -2.74 -11.78
N VAL A 132 7.07 -3.08 -12.96
CA VAL A 132 7.63 -2.13 -13.93
C VAL A 132 6.72 -2.05 -15.16
N THR A 133 6.60 -0.87 -15.79
CA THR A 133 5.85 -0.74 -17.06
C THR A 133 6.58 -1.38 -18.24
N ALA A 134 7.92 -1.28 -18.25
CA ALA A 134 8.79 -1.86 -19.26
C ALA A 134 10.26 -1.84 -18.77
N GLY A 135 11.09 -2.74 -19.31
CA GLY A 135 12.55 -2.74 -19.15
C GLY A 135 13.07 -3.39 -17.86
N THR A 136 14.39 -3.40 -17.71
CA THR A 136 15.13 -4.07 -16.63
C THR A 136 15.90 -3.10 -15.72
N THR A 137 15.66 -1.79 -15.83
CA THR A 137 16.44 -0.74 -15.14
C THR A 137 15.69 -0.12 -13.95
N GLY A 138 14.54 -0.69 -13.59
CA GLY A 138 13.76 -0.23 -12.45
C GLY A 138 14.32 -0.77 -11.14
N ASP A 139 14.58 0.11 -10.18
CA ASP A 139 15.02 -0.26 -8.83
C ASP A 139 14.13 0.37 -7.76
N ILE A 140 14.09 -0.27 -6.59
CA ILE A 140 13.39 0.20 -5.39
C ILE A 140 14.38 0.22 -4.23
N SER A 141 14.53 1.35 -3.55
CA SER A 141 15.34 1.49 -2.34
C SER A 141 14.53 1.39 -1.05
N ARG A 142 13.23 1.66 -1.11
CA ARG A 142 12.34 1.70 0.05
C ARG A 142 10.92 1.34 -0.35
N ARG A 143 10.23 0.59 0.51
CA ARG A 143 8.79 0.32 0.44
C ARG A 143 8.18 0.56 1.80
N ASP A 144 7.02 1.20 1.85
CA ASP A 144 6.29 1.41 3.08
C ASP A 144 4.78 1.39 2.86
N ILE A 145 4.07 0.96 3.90
CA ILE A 145 2.62 1.00 3.99
C ILE A 145 2.20 1.45 5.37
N MET A 146 1.20 2.32 5.44
CA MET A 146 0.57 2.79 6.67
C MET A 146 -0.93 2.73 6.54
N ILE A 147 -1.60 2.22 7.57
CA ILE A 147 -3.06 2.11 7.67
C ILE A 147 -3.51 2.92 8.87
N ARG A 148 -4.25 4.00 8.62
CA ARG A 148 -4.80 4.88 9.65
C ARG A 148 -6.33 4.77 9.67
N PRO A 149 -6.96 4.46 10.81
CA PRO A 149 -8.41 4.48 10.90
C PRO A 149 -9.01 5.88 10.68
N LEU A 150 -10.22 5.92 10.14
CA LEU A 150 -11.01 7.13 9.93
C LEU A 150 -12.33 7.03 10.70
N SER A 151 -12.93 8.15 11.07
CA SER A 151 -14.30 8.26 11.60
C SER A 151 -15.37 8.41 10.53
#